data_AF-A0A1J3HRU2-F1
#
_entry.id   AF-A0A1J3HRU2-F1
#
_cell.length_a   1.000
_cell.length_b   1.000
_cell.length_c   1.000
_cell.angle_alpha   90.00
_cell.angle_beta   90.00
_cell.angle_gamma   90.00
#
_symmetry.space_group_name_H-M   'P 1'
#
loop_
_entity.id
_entity.type
_entity.pdbx_description
1 polymer ?
#
loop_
_entity_poly.entity_id
_entity_poly.type
_entity_poly.pdbx_seq_one_letter_code
_entity_poly.pdbx_strand_id
1 'polypeptide(L)'
;SNSGKGFVVPAIPRFDGYYDHWARLMENFIRSKEYWDLIENGISRCEGIPTEAEQKVIDEQKLKDLKLKNFLYQSIDRDVLDTILNTETSKQIWESMKQKFQGSTKVKRAQLQALRKEYEILQMKEGETVNSY
;
A
#
# COMPACT_ATOMS: atom_id res chain seq x y z
N SER A 1 12.16 24.49 29.79
CA SER A 1 11.33 23.38 29.27
C SER A 1 10.11 23.94 28.57
N ASN A 2 9.98 23.71 27.26
CA ASN A 2 8.68 23.72 26.60
C ASN A 2 8.72 22.73 25.43
N SER A 3 8.62 21.44 25.75
CA SER A 3 8.47 20.38 24.76
C SER A 3 7.02 20.35 24.29
N GLY A 4 6.68 21.23 23.36
CA GLY A 4 5.48 21.05 22.53
C GLY A 4 5.69 19.78 21.70
N LYS A 5 5.18 18.64 22.17
CA LYS A 5 4.99 17.47 21.32
C LYS A 5 3.95 17.85 20.27
N GLY A 6 4.42 18.42 19.16
CA GLY A 6 3.61 18.55 17.96
C GLY A 6 3.13 17.14 17.61
N PHE A 7 1.82 16.93 17.63
CA PHE A 7 1.23 15.73 17.04
C PHE A 7 1.66 15.72 15.59
N VAL A 8 2.62 14.88 15.24
CA VAL A 8 3.04 14.70 13.85
C VAL A 8 1.82 14.14 13.13
N VAL A 9 1.21 14.95 12.28
CA VAL A 9 0.14 14.47 11.39
C VAL A 9 0.73 13.31 10.58
N PRO A 10 0.11 12.12 10.57
CA PRO A 10 0.62 11.01 9.79
C PRO A 10 0.72 11.45 8.32
N ALA A 11 1.94 11.53 7.80
CA ALA A 11 2.18 11.85 6.40
C ALA A 11 1.64 10.71 5.54
N ILE A 12 1.10 11.05 4.37
CA ILE A 12 0.65 10.05 3.39
C ILE A 12 1.87 9.21 3.00
N PRO A 13 1.87 7.89 3.25
CA PRO A 13 3.00 7.02 2.92
C PRO A 13 3.27 7.03 1.42
N ARG A 14 4.51 7.30 1.00
CA ARG A 14 4.90 7.24 -0.41
C ARG A 14 5.26 5.81 -0.79
N PHE A 15 4.86 5.40 -2.00
CA PHE A 15 5.23 4.11 -2.56
C PHE A 15 6.68 4.17 -3.05
N ASP A 16 7.49 3.21 -2.62
CA ASP A 16 8.93 3.11 -2.88
C ASP A 16 9.31 1.83 -3.65
N GLY A 17 8.30 1.11 -4.17
CA GLY A 17 8.47 -0.18 -4.82
C GLY A 17 8.36 -1.40 -3.91
N TYR A 18 8.30 -1.23 -2.57
CA TYR A 18 8.10 -2.32 -1.62
C TYR A 18 6.63 -2.40 -1.17
N TYR A 19 5.83 -3.14 -1.95
CA TYR A 19 4.37 -3.21 -1.76
C TYR A 19 3.96 -3.60 -0.33
N ASP A 20 4.54 -4.67 0.25
CA ASP A 20 4.11 -5.14 1.58
C ASP A 20 4.34 -4.08 2.68
N HIS A 21 5.42 -3.31 2.55
CA HIS A 21 5.76 -2.27 3.52
C HIS A 21 4.82 -1.08 3.36
N TRP A 22 4.69 -0.59 2.13
CA TRP A 22 3.77 0.49 1.79
C TRP A 22 2.32 0.17 2.18
N ALA A 23 1.83 -1.02 1.83
CA ALA A 23 0.46 -1.44 2.10
C ALA A 23 0.15 -1.43 3.60
N ARG A 24 1.09 -1.88 4.45
CA ARG A 24 0.92 -1.84 5.91
C ARG A 24 0.76 -0.41 6.44
N LEU A 25 1.60 0.51 5.95
CA LEU A 25 1.56 1.92 6.37
C LEU A 25 0.29 2.60 5.84
N MET A 26 -0.04 2.38 4.58
CA MET A 26 -1.19 2.98 3.92
C MET A 26 -2.50 2.45 4.51
N GLU A 27 -2.61 1.14 4.77
CA GLU A 27 -3.78 0.56 5.46
C GLU A 27 -4.01 1.22 6.82
N ASN A 28 -2.96 1.35 7.64
CA ASN A 28 -3.08 2.01 8.94
C ASN A 28 -3.51 3.47 8.80
N PHE A 29 -2.94 4.19 7.84
CA PHE A 29 -3.34 5.57 7.52
C PHE A 29 -4.83 5.66 7.13
N ILE A 30 -5.30 4.81 6.22
CA ILE A 30 -6.69 4.78 5.76
C ILE A 30 -7.65 4.42 6.90
N ARG A 31 -7.30 3.44 7.74
CA ARG A 31 -8.08 3.05 8.93
C ARG A 31 -8.18 4.20 9.93
N SER A 32 -7.10 4.97 10.14
CA SER A 32 -7.13 6.16 11.00
C SER A 32 -8.05 7.28 10.50
N LYS A 33 -8.45 7.24 9.23
CA LYS A 33 -9.41 8.16 8.60
C LYS A 33 -10.82 7.57 8.47
N GLU A 34 -11.03 6.35 8.96
CA GLU A 34 -12.30 5.62 8.86
C GLU A 34 -12.76 5.37 7.41
N TYR A 35 -11.82 5.28 6.46
CA TYR A 35 -12.12 5.09 5.03
C TYR A 35 -11.90 3.64 4.56
N TRP A 36 -11.48 2.73 5.45
CA TRP A 36 -11.12 1.36 5.08
C TRP A 36 -12.29 0.58 4.45
N ASP A 37 -13.52 0.83 4.91
CA ASP A 37 -14.72 0.20 4.38
C ASP A 37 -14.87 0.40 2.86
N LEU A 38 -14.41 1.54 2.32
CA LEU A 38 -14.42 1.80 0.87
C LEU A 38 -13.42 0.94 0.10
N ILE A 39 -12.34 0.48 0.73
CA ILE A 39 -11.40 -0.47 0.11
C ILE A 39 -12.00 -1.88 0.12
N GLU A 40 -12.59 -2.28 1.24
CA GLU A 40 -13.10 -3.64 1.43
C GLU A 40 -14.41 -3.88 0.68
N ASN A 41 -15.38 -3.00 0.87
CA ASN A 41 -16.73 -3.15 0.35
C ASN A 41 -16.97 -2.30 -0.91
N GLY A 42 -16.32 -1.14 -1.02
CA GLY A 42 -16.57 -0.18 -2.10
C GLY A 42 -17.75 0.73 -1.80
N ILE A 43 -18.16 1.51 -2.80
CA ILE A 43 -19.37 2.34 -2.70
C ILE A 43 -20.60 1.45 -2.85
N SER A 44 -21.56 1.59 -1.95
CA SER A 44 -22.82 0.85 -1.98
C SER A 44 -23.56 1.08 -3.30
N ARG A 45 -24.16 0.02 -3.82
CA ARG A 45 -25.01 0.04 -5.02
C ARG A 45 -26.44 -0.30 -4.61
N CYS A 46 -27.40 0.49 -5.04
CA CYS A 46 -28.82 0.18 -4.88
C CYS A 46 -29.33 -0.54 -6.13
N GLU A 47 -30.05 -1.64 -5.95
CA GLU A 47 -30.80 -2.31 -7.02
C GLU A 47 -32.20 -1.69 -7.11
N GLY A 48 -32.30 -0.53 -7.76
CA GLY A 48 -33.56 0.20 -7.92
C GLY A 48 -33.43 1.71 -7.63
N ILE A 49 -34.57 2.37 -7.43
CA ILE A 49 -34.59 3.79 -7.04
C ILE A 49 -34.21 3.86 -5.55
N PRO A 50 -33.08 4.49 -5.18
CA PRO A 50 -32.69 4.62 -3.80
C PRO A 50 -33.68 5.49 -3.03
N THR A 51 -33.97 5.12 -1.79
CA THR A 51 -34.63 6.00 -0.83
C THR A 51 -33.74 7.22 -0.54
N GLU A 52 -34.32 8.30 -0.04
CA GLU A 52 -33.57 9.52 0.32
C GLU A 52 -32.44 9.22 1.32
N ALA A 53 -32.69 8.32 2.28
CA ALA A 53 -31.69 7.91 3.26
C ALA A 53 -30.53 7.13 2.62
N GLU A 54 -30.81 6.21 1.69
CA GLU A 54 -29.78 5.46 0.97
C GLU A 54 -28.96 6.36 0.04
N GLN A 55 -29.63 7.29 -0.65
CA GLN A 55 -28.98 8.25 -1.53
C GLN A 55 -27.97 9.10 -0.75
N LYS A 56 -28.35 9.58 0.43
CA LYS A 56 -27.46 10.33 1.31
C LYS A 56 -26.21 9.53 1.71
N VAL A 57 -26.37 8.25 2.05
CA VAL A 57 -25.24 7.36 2.39
C VAL A 57 -24.31 7.18 1.19
N ILE A 58 -24.86 6.96 0.00
CA ILE A 58 -24.07 6.80 -1.24
C ILE A 58 -23.27 8.08 -1.53
N ASP A 59 -23.87 9.25 -1.36
CA ASP A 59 -23.19 10.52 -1.64
C ASP A 59 -22.09 10.81 -0.62
N GLU A 60 -22.30 10.46 0.66
CA GLU A 60 -21.26 10.49 1.68
C GLU A 60 -20.10 9.53 1.36
N GLN A 61 -20.40 8.32 0.90
CA GLN A 61 -19.39 7.34 0.47
C GLN A 61 -18.61 7.83 -0.75
N LYS A 62 -19.27 8.41 -1.77
CA LYS A 62 -18.61 9.01 -2.94
C LYS A 62 -17.66 10.13 -2.52
N LEU A 63 -18.07 10.99 -1.60
CA LEU A 63 -17.21 12.07 -1.10
C LEU A 63 -15.98 11.53 -0.36
N LYS A 64 -16.16 10.49 0.48
CA LYS A 64 -15.04 9.81 1.15
C LYS A 64 -14.13 9.10 0.15
N ASP A 65 -14.70 8.49 -0.91
CA ASP A 65 -13.94 7.85 -1.98
C ASP A 65 -13.06 8.86 -2.72
N LEU A 66 -13.58 10.03 -3.09
CA LEU A 66 -12.78 11.09 -3.71
C LEU A 66 -11.59 11.52 -2.83
N LYS A 67 -11.79 11.64 -1.52
CA LYS A 67 -10.70 11.96 -0.57
C LYS A 67 -9.67 10.85 -0.50
N LEU A 68 -10.11 9.59 -0.46
CA LEU A 68 -9.23 8.44 -0.41
C LEU A 68 -8.43 8.28 -1.72
N LYS A 69 -9.06 8.49 -2.87
CA LYS A 69 -8.37 8.57 -4.17
C LYS A 69 -7.26 9.61 -4.15
N ASN A 70 -7.53 10.81 -3.62
CA ASN A 70 -6.50 11.84 -3.49
C ASN A 70 -5.32 11.40 -2.62
N PHE A 71 -5.55 10.63 -1.56
CA PHE A 71 -4.45 10.07 -0.76
C PHE A 71 -3.65 9.01 -1.54
N LEU A 72 -4.33 8.12 -2.25
CA LEU A 72 -3.68 7.10 -3.07
C LEU A 72 -2.87 7.72 -4.22
N TYR A 73 -3.38 8.77 -4.87
CA TYR A 73 -2.63 9.50 -5.90
C TYR A 73 -1.43 10.26 -5.33
N GLN A 74 -1.56 10.89 -4.16
CA GLN A 74 -0.42 11.53 -3.49
C GLN A 74 0.64 10.53 -3.00
N SER A 75 0.25 9.27 -2.83
CA SER A 75 1.12 8.19 -2.41
C SER A 75 1.97 7.64 -3.56
N ILE A 76 1.56 7.79 -4.81
CA ILE A 76 2.24 7.20 -5.96
C ILE A 76 2.76 8.31 -6.89
N ASP A 77 3.72 7.97 -7.75
CA ASP A 77 4.17 8.88 -8.80
C ASP A 77 3.44 8.60 -10.12
N ARG A 78 3.74 9.41 -11.13
CA ARG A 78 3.14 9.32 -12.46
C ARG A 78 3.43 7.96 -13.11
N ASP A 79 4.64 7.44 -12.96
CA ASP A 79 5.05 6.19 -13.60
C ASP A 79 4.29 5.00 -13.03
N VAL A 80 4.09 4.97 -11.70
CA VAL A 80 3.26 3.96 -11.06
C VAL A 80 1.79 4.10 -11.47
N LEU A 81 1.28 5.33 -11.53
CA LEU A 81 -0.10 5.60 -11.96
C LEU A 81 -0.36 5.12 -13.40
N ASP A 82 0.57 5.35 -14.32
CA ASP A 82 0.46 4.92 -15.72
C ASP A 82 0.46 3.39 -15.87
N THR A 83 0.92 2.65 -14.84
CA THR A 83 1.03 1.18 -14.90
C THR A 83 -0.19 0.43 -14.34
N ILE A 84 -1.10 1.12 -13.65
CA ILE A 84 -2.31 0.51 -13.06
C ILE A 84 -3.52 0.71 -13.96
N LEU A 85 -4.36 -0.32 -14.09
CA LEU A 85 -5.40 -0.39 -15.12
C LEU A 85 -6.69 0.36 -14.75
N ASN A 86 -7.16 0.20 -13.50
CA ASN A 86 -8.46 0.70 -13.07
C ASN A 86 -8.30 1.71 -11.94
N THR A 87 -8.84 2.92 -12.13
CA THR A 87 -8.69 4.03 -11.17
C THR A 87 -9.98 4.79 -10.88
N GLU A 88 -11.14 4.20 -11.19
CA GLU A 88 -12.44 4.85 -11.02
C GLU A 88 -12.78 5.02 -9.54
N THR A 89 -12.49 4.01 -8.71
CA THR A 89 -12.70 4.02 -7.25
C THR A 89 -11.41 3.76 -6.48
N SER A 90 -11.35 4.17 -5.22
CA SER A 90 -10.20 3.89 -4.34
C SER A 90 -9.91 2.40 -4.22
N LYS A 91 -10.98 1.58 -4.17
CA LYS A 91 -10.89 0.12 -4.17
C LYS A 91 -10.17 -0.42 -5.40
N GLN A 92 -10.55 0.05 -6.58
CA GLN A 92 -9.91 -0.36 -7.82
C GLN A 92 -8.43 0.04 -7.87
N ILE A 93 -8.08 1.24 -7.40
CA ILE A 93 -6.68 1.68 -7.30
C ILE A 93 -5.88 0.75 -6.37
N TRP A 94 -6.42 0.48 -5.18
CA TRP A 94 -5.79 -0.41 -4.20
C TRP A 94 -5.58 -1.82 -4.73
N GLU A 95 -6.60 -2.42 -5.34
CA GLU A 95 -6.49 -3.77 -5.92
C GLU A 95 -5.55 -3.80 -7.13
N SER A 96 -5.54 -2.76 -7.97
CA SER A 96 -4.61 -2.66 -9.10
C SER A 96 -3.15 -2.57 -8.61
N MET A 97 -2.89 -1.80 -7.55
CA MET A 97 -1.58 -1.74 -6.89
C MET A 97 -1.15 -3.11 -6.35
N LYS A 98 -2.07 -3.81 -5.68
CA LYS A 98 -1.84 -5.15 -5.14
C LYS A 98 -1.48 -6.15 -6.24
N GLN A 99 -2.29 -6.19 -7.29
CA GLN A 99 -2.09 -7.08 -8.43
C GLN A 99 -0.75 -6.83 -9.11
N LYS A 100 -0.36 -5.55 -9.28
CA LYS A 100 0.86 -5.17 -9.99
C LYS A 100 2.13 -5.43 -9.17
N PHE A 101 2.13 -5.09 -7.88
CA PHE A 101 3.39 -4.97 -7.11
C PHE A 101 3.58 -6.00 -5.99
N GLN A 102 2.52 -6.68 -5.53
CA GLN A 102 2.65 -7.65 -4.45
C GLN A 102 3.52 -8.85 -4.86
N GLY A 103 3.33 -9.37 -6.08
CA GLY A 103 4.13 -10.48 -6.61
C GLY A 103 5.60 -10.09 -6.81
N SER A 104 5.85 -8.94 -7.44
CA SER A 104 7.21 -8.45 -7.70
C SER A 104 8.00 -8.21 -6.41
N THR A 105 7.35 -7.69 -5.36
CA THR A 105 7.99 -7.45 -4.05
C THR A 105 8.43 -8.78 -3.42
N LYS A 106 7.56 -9.80 -3.46
CA LYS A 106 7.88 -11.14 -2.94
C LYS A 106 9.05 -11.78 -3.69
N VAL A 107 9.07 -11.69 -5.03
CA VAL A 107 10.15 -12.23 -5.86
C VAL A 107 11.48 -11.53 -5.56
N LYS A 108 11.51 -10.19 -5.52
CA LYS A 108 12.71 -9.42 -5.18
C LYS A 108 13.26 -9.80 -3.80
N ARG A 109 12.39 -10.00 -2.80
CA ARG A 109 12.80 -10.41 -1.46
C ARG A 109 13.42 -11.80 -1.46
N ALA A 110 12.82 -12.77 -2.16
CA ALA A 110 13.35 -14.12 -2.27
C ALA A 110 14.72 -14.15 -2.96
N GLN A 111 14.89 -13.40 -4.05
CA GLN A 111 16.18 -13.27 -4.74
C GLN A 111 17.26 -12.67 -3.83
N LEU A 112 16.93 -11.61 -3.08
CA LEU A 112 17.87 -11.01 -2.13
C LEU A 112 18.28 -11.96 -1.01
N GLN A 113 17.35 -12.78 -0.51
CA GLN A 113 17.65 -13.79 0.51
C GLN A 113 18.55 -14.91 -0.04
N ALA A 114 18.34 -15.36 -1.29
CA ALA A 114 19.20 -16.33 -1.93
C ALA A 114 20.65 -15.80 -2.10
N LEU A 115 20.80 -14.56 -2.59
CA LEU A 115 22.11 -13.92 -2.74
C LEU A 115 22.86 -13.77 -1.40
N ARG A 116 22.16 -13.41 -0.32
CA ARG A 116 22.76 -13.34 1.02
C ARG A 116 23.27 -14.70 1.50
N LYS A 117 22.48 -15.75 1.28
CA LYS A 117 22.87 -17.12 1.62
C LYS A 117 24.09 -17.58 0.79
N GLU A 118 24.12 -17.27 -0.50
CA GLU A 118 25.28 -17.58 -1.36
C GLU A 118 26.55 -16.86 -0.90
N TYR A 119 26.42 -15.59 -0.52
CA TYR A 119 27.53 -14.80 0.04
C TYR A 119 28.07 -15.39 1.35
N GLU A 120 27.19 -15.74 2.28
CA GLU A 120 27.57 -16.40 3.55
C GLU A 120 28.29 -17.73 3.30
N ILE A 121 27.80 -18.55 2.37
CA ILE A 121 28.43 -19.82 2.00
C ILE A 121 29.82 -19.60 1.38
N LEU A 122 29.98 -18.61 0.51
CA LEU A 122 31.28 -18.27 -0.09
C LEU A 122 32.29 -17.85 0.98
N GLN A 123 31.88 -17.00 1.92
CA GLN A 123 32.73 -16.59 3.04
C GLN A 123 33.13 -17.76 3.95
N MET A 124 32.22 -18.71 4.21
CA MET A 124 32.56 -19.92 4.97
C MET A 124 33.59 -20.78 4.24
N LYS A 125 33.42 -21.00 2.93
CA LYS A 125 34.37 -21.80 2.11
C LYS A 125 35.75 -21.16 2.00
N GLU A 126 35.84 -19.84 1.95
CA GLU A 126 37.13 -19.11 1.99
C GLU A 126 37.80 -19.15 3.36
N GLY A 127 37.03 -19.21 4.46
CA GLY A 127 37.54 -19.30 5.82
C GLY A 127 37.96 -20.71 6.25
N GLU A 128 37.38 -21.76 5.67
CA GLU A 128 37.68 -23.16 6.01
C GLU A 128 39.01 -23.68 5.42
N THR A 129 39.58 -23.02 4.40
CA THR A 129 40.88 -23.40 3.79
C THR A 129 42.11 -22.98 4.60
N VAL A 130 41.95 -22.30 5.75
CA VAL A 130 43.06 -21.75 6.54
C VAL A 130 43.60 -22.70 7.63
N ASN A 131 42.96 -23.86 7.86
CA ASN A 131 43.29 -24.69 9.04
C ASN A 131 43.86 -26.10 8.76
N SER A 132 44.64 -26.28 7.69
CA SER A 132 45.40 -27.51 7.46
C SER A 132 46.92 -27.30 7.55
N TYR A 133 47.47 -27.27 8.76
CA TYR A 133 48.88 -27.59 9.03
C TYR A 133 49.05 -28.17 10.43
#